data_AF-A0A847CU71-F1
#
_entry.id   AF-A0A847CU71-F1
#
_cell.length_a   1.000
_cell.length_b   1.000
_cell.length_c   1.000
_cell.angle_alpha   90.00
_cell.angle_beta   90.00
_cell.angle_gamma   90.00
#
_symmetry.space_group_name_H-M   'P 1'
#
loop_
_entity.id
_entity.type
_entity.pdbx_description
1 polymer ?
#
loop_
_entity_poly.entity_id
_entity_poly.type
_entity_poly.pdbx_seq_one_letter_code
_entity_poly.pdbx_strand_id
1 'polypeptide(L)'
;MIYRNDYDEIEVHLGSRIEQMDQIIDGYFSFKNRVLGYMEDGKFIQNANSPELDEIQSKVNPYGSEFKIENPNVLKILPYVGLRYDTINLDGIDAVVHGTYHSGTVSTNSKEPEYSINTLIQRAGEKSIPVFVGEVESGFDQYESAEALETADNFYTIYDTSIENLYMKVCLGLSKFKGEELVEYLNTDIFFEKFK
;
A
#
# COMPACT_ATOMS: atom_id res chain seq x y z
N MET A 1 23.40 17.26 0.11
CA MET A 1 22.54 17.77 -0.97
C MET A 1 21.13 17.74 -0.41
N ILE A 2 20.44 18.87 -0.35
CA ILE A 2 19.03 18.91 0.09
C ILE A 2 18.21 18.79 -1.18
N TYR A 3 17.31 17.81 -1.21
CA TYR A 3 16.43 17.57 -2.34
C TYR A 3 15.46 18.75 -2.53
N ARG A 4 15.26 19.17 -3.78
CA ARG A 4 14.27 20.17 -4.19
C ARG A 4 13.45 19.57 -5.33
N ASN A 5 12.13 19.72 -5.26
CA ASN A 5 11.26 19.29 -6.35
C ASN A 5 11.40 20.22 -7.57
N ASP A 6 10.70 19.88 -8.66
CA ASP A 6 10.67 20.69 -9.90
C ASP A 6 10.09 22.11 -9.72
N TYR A 7 9.52 22.41 -8.55
CA TYR A 7 9.04 23.74 -8.16
C TYR A 7 10.04 24.52 -7.29
N ASP A 8 11.27 24.02 -7.13
CA ASP A 8 12.34 24.56 -6.25
C ASP A 8 11.99 24.52 -4.74
N GLU A 9 10.96 23.76 -4.37
CA GLU A 9 10.49 23.61 -3.00
C GLU A 9 11.20 22.43 -2.31
N ILE A 10 11.44 22.57 -1.00
CA ILE A 10 11.98 21.50 -0.17
C ILE A 10 10.83 20.95 0.66
N GLU A 11 10.20 19.90 0.16
CA GLU A 11 9.14 19.20 0.87
C GLU A 11 9.70 18.28 1.96
N VAL A 12 9.02 18.25 3.10
CA VAL A 12 9.28 17.33 4.19
C VAL A 12 8.11 16.36 4.23
N HIS A 13 8.41 15.07 4.05
CA HIS A 13 7.40 14.01 4.02
C HIS A 13 7.46 13.17 5.30
N LEU A 14 6.31 12.63 5.72
CA LEU A 14 6.30 11.53 6.68
C LEU A 14 6.72 10.25 5.96
N GLY A 15 7.75 9.57 6.47
CA GLY A 15 8.30 8.36 5.83
C GLY A 15 7.27 7.25 5.60
N SER A 16 6.27 7.14 6.49
CA SER A 16 5.14 6.20 6.38
C SER A 16 4.13 6.54 5.27
N ARG A 17 4.30 7.68 4.59
CA ARG A 17 3.41 8.20 3.54
C ARG A 17 4.14 8.50 2.25
N ILE A 18 5.45 8.27 2.16
CA ILE A 18 6.20 8.53 0.92
C ILE A 18 5.79 7.50 -0.13
N GLU A 19 5.47 7.98 -1.33
CA GLU A 19 5.18 7.16 -2.49
C GLU A 19 6.44 6.94 -3.34
N GLN A 20 6.36 6.02 -4.30
CA GLN A 20 7.42 5.85 -5.27
C GLN A 20 7.67 7.16 -6.03
N MET A 21 8.94 7.50 -6.14
CA MET A 21 9.40 8.69 -6.85
C MET A 21 8.98 8.67 -8.32
N ASP A 22 8.51 9.81 -8.82
CA ASP A 22 8.32 10.03 -10.25
C ASP A 22 9.68 10.18 -10.94
N GLN A 23 9.92 9.31 -11.91
CA GLN A 23 11.21 9.19 -12.58
C GLN A 23 11.53 10.34 -13.54
N ILE A 24 10.53 11.14 -13.94
CA ILE A 24 10.69 12.22 -14.92
C ILE A 24 11.01 13.52 -14.22
N ILE A 25 10.27 13.86 -13.17
CA ILE A 25 10.36 15.15 -12.47
C ILE A 25 11.27 15.09 -11.24
N ASP A 26 12.07 14.03 -11.15
CA ASP A 26 12.91 13.71 -9.98
C ASP A 26 12.11 13.81 -8.66
N GLY A 27 10.81 13.50 -8.66
CA GLY A 27 9.79 13.98 -7.69
C GLY A 27 9.42 12.96 -6.61
N TYR A 28 9.41 13.32 -5.32
CA TYR A 28 8.72 12.51 -4.29
C TYR A 28 7.32 13.05 -4.02
N PHE A 29 6.38 12.14 -3.78
CA PHE A 29 5.02 12.48 -3.37
C PHE A 29 4.68 11.88 -2.01
N SER A 30 3.75 12.53 -1.32
CA SER A 30 3.11 11.94 -0.14
C SER A 30 1.73 11.43 -0.48
N PHE A 31 1.36 10.29 0.08
CA PHE A 31 0.05 9.68 -0.09
C PHE A 31 -1.08 10.67 0.19
N LYS A 32 -2.06 10.72 -0.74
CA LYS A 32 -3.14 11.73 -0.80
C LYS A 32 -2.64 13.19 -0.81
N ASN A 33 -1.43 13.45 -1.33
CA ASN A 33 -0.76 14.75 -1.35
C ASN A 33 -0.65 15.43 0.04
N ARG A 34 -0.45 14.63 1.10
CA ARG A 34 -0.39 15.13 2.49
C ARG A 34 1.02 15.15 3.04
N VAL A 35 1.82 16.09 2.56
CA VAL A 35 3.16 16.38 3.06
C VAL A 35 3.14 16.85 4.53
N LEU A 36 4.22 16.61 5.27
CA LEU A 36 4.37 17.06 6.66
C LEU A 36 4.56 18.58 6.71
N GLY A 37 5.30 19.13 5.76
CA GLY A 37 5.55 20.56 5.65
C GLY A 37 6.67 20.86 4.67
N TYR A 38 7.27 22.03 4.82
CA TYR A 38 8.25 22.58 3.89
C TYR A 38 9.44 23.17 4.64
N MET A 39 10.60 23.26 3.99
CA MET A 39 11.71 24.06 4.47
C MET A 39 11.74 25.41 3.76
N GLU A 40 11.51 26.49 4.51
CA GLU A 40 11.56 27.88 4.03
C GLU A 40 12.62 28.64 4.84
N ASP A 41 13.56 29.31 4.16
CA ASP A 41 14.65 30.07 4.79
C ASP A 41 15.41 29.30 5.90
N GLY A 42 15.60 27.99 5.69
CA GLY A 42 16.28 27.11 6.64
C GLY A 42 15.44 26.73 7.86
N LYS A 43 14.14 27.02 7.87
CA LYS A 43 13.20 26.68 8.93
C LYS A 43 12.14 25.73 8.41
N PHE A 44 11.74 24.79 9.26
CA PHE A 44 10.62 23.91 8.97
C PHE A 44 9.30 24.64 9.22
N ILE A 45 8.43 24.65 8.22
CA ILE A 45 7.06 25.17 8.26
C ILE A 45 6.10 23.99 8.09
N GLN A 46 5.40 23.66 9.16
CA GLN A 46 4.47 22.54 9.18
C GLN A 46 3.21 22.83 8.37
N ASN A 47 2.71 21.84 7.63
CA ASN A 47 1.42 21.93 6.97
C ASN A 47 0.29 21.79 8.01
N ALA A 48 -0.70 22.68 7.96
CA ALA A 48 -1.81 22.74 8.93
C ALA A 48 -2.65 21.44 9.00
N ASN A 49 -2.66 20.65 7.92
CA ASN A 49 -3.40 19.38 7.85
C ASN A 49 -2.54 18.15 8.17
N SER A 50 -1.32 18.35 8.69
CA SER A 50 -0.41 17.27 9.09
C SER A 50 -0.55 16.96 10.59
N PRO A 51 -0.17 15.75 11.06
CA PRO A 51 -0.16 15.43 12.48
C PRO A 51 0.78 16.36 13.25
N GLU A 52 0.39 16.77 14.47
CA GLU A 52 1.19 17.67 15.31
C GLU A 52 2.57 17.09 15.60
N LEU A 53 3.60 17.95 15.68
CA LEU A 53 4.98 17.49 15.92
C LEU A 53 5.14 16.74 17.24
N ASP A 54 4.43 17.15 18.29
CA ASP A 54 4.45 16.48 19.59
C ASP A 54 3.79 15.08 19.51
N GLU A 55 2.77 14.92 18.66
CA GLU A 55 2.15 13.62 18.40
C GLU A 55 3.13 12.69 17.66
N ILE A 56 3.83 13.22 16.67
CA ILE A 56 4.86 12.48 15.92
C ILE A 56 5.98 12.02 16.84
N GLN A 57 6.47 12.90 17.72
CA GLN A 57 7.57 12.59 18.64
C GLN A 57 7.17 11.61 19.75
N SER A 58 5.89 11.62 20.16
CA SER A 58 5.39 10.75 21.22
C SER A 58 4.88 9.38 20.72
N LYS A 59 4.70 9.20 19.40
CA LYS A 59 4.22 7.94 18.84
C LYS A 59 5.28 6.84 18.98
N VAL A 60 4.92 5.79 19.71
CA VAL A 60 5.78 4.64 19.97
C VAL A 60 5.40 3.51 19.04
N ASN A 61 6.39 2.93 18.33
CA ASN A 61 6.17 1.70 17.59
C ASN A 61 5.90 0.55 18.58
N PRO A 62 4.68 -0.04 18.60
CA PRO A 62 4.32 -1.09 19.56
C PRO A 62 5.10 -2.39 19.35
N TYR A 63 5.78 -2.54 18.22
CA TYR A 63 6.57 -3.72 17.87
C TYR A 63 8.07 -3.52 18.07
N GLY A 64 8.53 -2.32 18.46
CA GLY A 64 9.93 -2.02 18.72
C GLY A 64 10.89 -2.49 17.61
N SER A 65 11.95 -3.20 17.99
CA SER A 65 12.95 -3.81 17.09
C SER A 65 12.64 -5.27 16.74
N GLU A 66 11.42 -5.75 16.99
CA GLU A 66 11.06 -7.16 16.83
C GLU A 66 10.92 -7.59 15.37
N PHE A 67 10.69 -6.64 14.44
CA PHE A 67 10.64 -6.96 13.02
C PHE A 67 12.02 -7.25 12.46
N LYS A 68 12.10 -8.33 11.68
CA LYS A 68 13.24 -8.64 10.83
C LYS A 68 12.77 -8.65 9.39
N ILE A 69 13.48 -7.95 8.53
CA ILE A 69 13.30 -8.10 7.09
C ILE A 69 13.96 -9.43 6.70
N GLU A 70 13.16 -10.50 6.69
CA GLU A 70 13.62 -11.85 6.30
C GLU A 70 13.55 -12.07 4.77
N ASN A 71 13.44 -10.98 4.00
CA ASN A 71 13.29 -10.97 2.54
C ASN A 71 12.20 -11.93 2.03
N PRO A 72 10.92 -11.78 2.47
CA PRO A 72 9.84 -12.58 1.91
C PRO A 72 9.67 -12.30 0.41
N ASN A 73 9.27 -13.34 -0.33
CA ASN A 73 8.98 -13.27 -1.75
C ASN A 73 7.58 -12.68 -1.97
N VAL A 74 7.45 -11.37 -1.74
CA VAL A 74 6.19 -10.63 -1.94
C VAL A 74 6.13 -10.12 -3.37
N LEU A 75 5.11 -10.56 -4.11
CA LEU A 75 4.84 -10.08 -5.47
C LEU A 75 4.01 -8.80 -5.43
N LYS A 76 4.61 -7.66 -5.79
CA LYS A 76 3.89 -6.39 -5.97
C LYS A 76 3.39 -6.25 -7.41
N ILE A 77 2.09 -6.01 -7.61
CA ILE A 77 1.46 -5.82 -8.92
C ILE A 77 0.81 -4.44 -8.96
N LEU A 78 1.24 -3.60 -9.90
CA LEU A 78 0.53 -2.38 -10.29
C LEU A 78 -0.23 -2.70 -11.59
N PRO A 79 -1.57 -2.76 -11.58
CA PRO A 79 -2.31 -3.21 -12.74
C PRO A 79 -2.26 -2.19 -13.87
N TYR A 80 -2.34 -2.68 -15.10
CA TYR A 80 -2.47 -1.87 -16.31
C TYR A 80 -3.45 -2.57 -17.27
N VAL A 81 -4.04 -1.80 -18.18
CA VAL A 81 -5.00 -2.32 -19.16
C VAL A 81 -4.34 -3.42 -20.00
N GLY A 82 -4.96 -4.60 -20.02
CA GLY A 82 -4.45 -5.78 -20.73
C GLY A 82 -3.46 -6.63 -19.93
N LEU A 83 -3.27 -6.36 -18.63
CA LEU A 83 -2.52 -7.26 -17.75
C LEU A 83 -3.19 -8.64 -17.69
N ARG A 84 -2.44 -9.67 -18.08
CA ARG A 84 -2.86 -11.07 -18.06
C ARG A 84 -2.49 -11.75 -16.74
N TYR A 85 -3.47 -11.93 -15.87
CA TYR A 85 -3.31 -12.56 -14.56
C TYR A 85 -3.01 -14.06 -14.65
N ASP A 86 -3.41 -14.73 -15.72
CA ASP A 86 -3.14 -16.15 -15.94
C ASP A 86 -1.66 -16.45 -16.25
N THR A 87 -0.91 -15.46 -16.73
CA THR A 87 0.52 -15.59 -17.07
C THR A 87 1.46 -15.34 -15.89
N ILE A 88 0.95 -14.79 -14.78
CA ILE A 88 1.77 -14.47 -13.61
C ILE A 88 2.25 -15.76 -12.95
N ASN A 89 3.56 -15.87 -12.72
CA ASN A 89 4.14 -16.99 -11.98
C ASN A 89 3.98 -16.76 -10.48
N LEU A 90 3.43 -17.75 -9.79
CA LEU A 90 3.18 -17.73 -8.34
C LEU A 90 4.06 -18.74 -7.58
N ASP A 91 4.99 -19.41 -8.26
CA ASP A 91 5.89 -20.36 -7.62
C ASP A 91 6.87 -19.65 -6.67
N GLY A 92 6.88 -20.08 -5.41
CA GLY A 92 7.76 -19.53 -4.37
C GLY A 92 7.35 -18.16 -3.83
N ILE A 93 6.16 -17.65 -4.19
CA ILE A 93 5.61 -16.39 -3.70
C ILE A 93 4.94 -16.60 -2.34
N ASP A 94 5.25 -15.74 -1.37
CA ASP A 94 4.72 -15.80 -0.01
C ASP A 94 3.43 -15.00 0.16
N ALA A 95 3.29 -13.90 -0.59
CA ALA A 95 2.10 -13.05 -0.62
C ALA A 95 2.05 -12.22 -1.91
N VAL A 96 0.86 -11.77 -2.28
CA VAL A 96 0.65 -10.80 -3.36
C VAL A 96 0.17 -9.49 -2.77
N VAL A 97 0.74 -8.38 -3.23
CA VAL A 97 0.27 -7.01 -2.97
C VAL A 97 -0.15 -6.41 -4.30
N HIS A 98 -1.40 -6.02 -4.42
CA HIS A 98 -2.00 -5.56 -5.67
C HIS A 98 -2.54 -4.13 -5.50
N GLY A 99 -2.09 -3.22 -6.36
CA GLY A 99 -2.62 -1.85 -6.42
C GLY A 99 -3.90 -1.81 -7.24
N THR A 100 -4.60 -0.69 -7.23
CA THR A 100 -5.85 -0.57 -8.00
C THR A 100 -5.68 0.37 -9.20
N TYR A 101 -6.67 0.38 -10.09
CA TYR A 101 -6.82 1.48 -11.03
C TYR A 101 -7.38 2.71 -10.30
N HIS A 102 -7.79 3.73 -11.07
CA HIS A 102 -8.46 4.91 -10.53
C HIS A 102 -9.68 4.53 -9.66
N SER A 103 -9.83 5.23 -8.52
CA SER A 103 -10.93 5.05 -7.56
C SER A 103 -11.06 3.63 -6.98
N GLY A 104 -9.96 2.91 -6.76
CA GLY A 104 -10.04 1.60 -6.09
C GLY A 104 -10.55 0.48 -6.98
N THR A 105 -10.60 0.66 -8.29
CA THR A 105 -11.21 -0.32 -9.21
C THR A 105 -10.22 -1.39 -9.67
N VAL A 106 -10.72 -2.61 -9.92
CA VAL A 106 -9.93 -3.73 -10.45
C VAL A 106 -10.68 -4.39 -11.60
N SER A 107 -9.95 -5.07 -12.49
CA SER A 107 -10.57 -5.80 -13.60
C SER A 107 -11.20 -7.09 -13.10
N THR A 108 -12.52 -7.21 -13.19
CA THR A 108 -13.29 -8.41 -12.76
C THR A 108 -14.07 -9.06 -13.90
N ASN A 109 -13.75 -8.73 -15.16
CA ASN A 109 -14.50 -9.20 -16.32
C ASN A 109 -14.53 -10.74 -16.41
N SER A 110 -15.69 -11.33 -16.14
CA SER A 110 -15.89 -12.78 -16.18
C SER A 110 -15.92 -13.37 -17.60
N LYS A 111 -16.09 -12.53 -18.63
CA LYS A 111 -16.08 -12.98 -20.04
C LYS A 111 -14.67 -13.15 -20.60
N GLU A 112 -13.69 -12.49 -20.00
CA GLU A 112 -12.27 -12.57 -20.37
C GLU A 112 -11.44 -12.83 -19.11
N PRO A 113 -11.56 -14.05 -18.54
CA PRO A 113 -11.01 -14.37 -17.23
C PRO A 113 -9.49 -14.18 -17.14
N GLU A 114 -8.74 -14.30 -18.24
CA GLU A 114 -7.30 -14.07 -18.27
C GLU A 114 -6.90 -12.65 -17.84
N TYR A 115 -7.78 -11.65 -18.02
CA TYR A 115 -7.57 -10.26 -17.60
C TYR A 115 -8.29 -9.92 -16.29
N SER A 116 -8.94 -10.90 -15.66
CA SER A 116 -9.66 -10.71 -14.40
C SER A 116 -8.77 -11.04 -13.19
N ILE A 117 -8.80 -10.18 -12.17
CA ILE A 117 -8.11 -10.42 -10.90
C ILE A 117 -8.61 -11.70 -10.22
N ASN A 118 -9.84 -12.14 -10.51
CA ASN A 118 -10.39 -13.40 -10.01
C ASN A 118 -9.47 -14.59 -10.35
N THR A 119 -8.87 -14.58 -11.55
CA THR A 119 -7.93 -15.62 -11.98
C THR A 119 -6.66 -15.62 -11.12
N LEU A 120 -6.16 -14.44 -10.73
CA LEU A 120 -5.03 -14.33 -9.81
C LEU A 120 -5.39 -14.88 -8.44
N ILE A 121 -6.53 -14.46 -7.89
CA ILE A 121 -6.97 -14.83 -6.54
C ILE A 121 -7.21 -16.33 -6.44
N GLN A 122 -7.87 -16.93 -7.44
CA GLN A 122 -8.08 -18.37 -7.50
C GLN A 122 -6.75 -19.14 -7.53
N ARG A 123 -5.85 -18.77 -8.44
CA ARG A 123 -4.52 -19.43 -8.58
C ARG A 123 -3.64 -19.24 -7.34
N ALA A 124 -3.75 -18.09 -6.68
CA ALA A 124 -3.09 -17.82 -5.41
C ALA A 124 -3.69 -18.66 -4.28
N GLY A 125 -5.01 -18.79 -4.21
CA GLY A 125 -5.73 -19.59 -3.23
C GLY A 125 -5.39 -21.08 -3.30
N GLU A 126 -5.25 -21.63 -4.52
CA GLU A 126 -4.78 -23.01 -4.77
C GLU A 126 -3.37 -23.28 -4.18
N LYS A 127 -2.58 -22.22 -3.97
CA LYS A 127 -1.23 -22.26 -3.37
C LYS A 127 -1.19 -21.72 -1.94
N SER A 128 -2.35 -21.39 -1.36
CA SER A 128 -2.47 -20.74 -0.04
C SER A 128 -1.71 -19.41 0.07
N ILE A 129 -1.66 -18.66 -1.02
CA ILE A 129 -1.02 -17.34 -1.09
C ILE A 129 -2.08 -16.27 -0.81
N PRO A 130 -1.89 -15.44 0.23
CA PRO A 130 -2.76 -14.30 0.51
C PRO A 130 -2.56 -13.19 -0.52
N VAL A 131 -3.64 -12.55 -0.91
CA VAL A 131 -3.68 -11.40 -1.83
C VAL A 131 -4.20 -10.19 -1.06
N PHE A 132 -3.36 -9.17 -0.92
CA PHE A 132 -3.69 -7.91 -0.27
C PHE A 132 -3.87 -6.82 -1.33
N VAL A 133 -4.99 -6.10 -1.27
CA VAL A 133 -5.28 -4.96 -2.16
C VAL A 133 -5.17 -3.66 -1.37
N GLY A 134 -4.44 -2.68 -1.92
CA GLY A 134 -4.26 -1.34 -1.36
C GLY A 134 -4.93 -0.25 -2.19
N GLU A 135 -4.73 1.01 -1.81
CA GLU A 135 -5.23 2.19 -2.55
C GLU A 135 -6.76 2.24 -2.71
N VAL A 136 -7.47 1.59 -1.80
CA VAL A 136 -8.93 1.68 -1.68
C VAL A 136 -9.27 2.64 -0.55
N GLU A 137 -10.10 3.63 -0.83
CA GLU A 137 -10.58 4.58 0.19
C GLU A 137 -11.70 3.95 1.01
N SER A 138 -11.63 4.05 2.35
CA SER A 138 -12.75 3.60 3.19
C SER A 138 -13.95 4.53 3.02
N GLY A 139 -15.16 3.96 3.04
CA GLY A 139 -16.40 4.73 2.93
C GLY A 139 -16.83 5.07 1.50
N PHE A 140 -16.04 4.70 0.48
CA PHE A 140 -16.55 4.58 -0.89
C PHE A 140 -17.28 3.25 -1.03
N ASP A 141 -18.50 3.27 -1.60
CA ASP A 141 -19.22 2.06 -1.98
C ASP A 141 -18.33 1.26 -2.93
N GLN A 142 -17.87 0.11 -2.47
CA GLN A 142 -17.27 -0.88 -3.35
C GLN A 142 -18.31 -1.25 -4.41
N TYR A 143 -18.08 -0.80 -5.65
CA TYR A 143 -18.93 -1.16 -6.77
C TYR A 143 -19.02 -2.69 -6.88
N GLU A 144 -20.21 -3.20 -7.23
CA GLU A 144 -20.63 -4.61 -7.41
C GLU A 144 -19.56 -5.59 -7.96
N SER A 145 -18.54 -5.08 -8.65
CA SER A 145 -17.30 -5.80 -9.00
C SER A 145 -16.54 -6.43 -7.82
N ALA A 146 -16.67 -5.94 -6.58
CA ALA A 146 -15.89 -6.40 -5.43
C ALA A 146 -16.63 -7.37 -4.49
N GLU A 147 -17.96 -7.47 -4.54
CA GLU A 147 -18.70 -8.43 -3.69
C GLU A 147 -18.26 -9.88 -3.92
N ALA A 148 -17.95 -10.24 -5.17
CA ALA A 148 -17.42 -11.58 -5.49
C ALA A 148 -15.98 -11.79 -4.96
N LEU A 149 -15.23 -10.71 -4.75
CA LEU A 149 -13.84 -10.73 -4.28
C LEU A 149 -13.76 -10.85 -2.76
N GLU A 150 -14.65 -10.18 -2.03
CA GLU A 150 -14.68 -10.22 -0.55
C GLU A 150 -15.06 -11.59 0.02
N THR A 151 -15.63 -12.48 -0.80
CA THR A 151 -15.98 -13.85 -0.38
C THR A 151 -14.82 -14.85 -0.49
N ALA A 152 -13.68 -14.47 -1.06
CA ALA A 152 -12.52 -15.34 -1.15
C ALA A 152 -11.69 -15.28 0.15
N ASP A 153 -11.46 -16.44 0.79
CA ASP A 153 -10.78 -16.53 2.08
C ASP A 153 -9.33 -16.01 2.08
N ASN A 154 -8.70 -15.90 0.90
CA ASN A 154 -7.32 -15.43 0.73
C ASN A 154 -7.22 -14.00 0.17
N PHE A 155 -8.32 -13.25 0.07
CA PHE A 155 -8.35 -11.90 -0.46
C PHE A 155 -8.67 -10.88 0.64
N TYR A 156 -7.85 -9.84 0.76
CA TYR A 156 -8.00 -8.84 1.83
C TYR A 156 -7.80 -7.42 1.29
N THR A 157 -8.81 -6.58 1.47
CA THR A 157 -8.70 -5.14 1.18
C THR A 157 -8.13 -4.41 2.40
N ILE A 158 -7.02 -3.69 2.21
CA ILE A 158 -6.40 -2.84 3.23
C ILE A 158 -6.63 -1.38 2.82
N TYR A 159 -7.60 -0.75 3.46
CA TYR A 159 -8.03 0.60 3.12
C TYR A 159 -7.03 1.67 3.53
N ASP A 160 -7.15 2.83 2.87
CA ASP A 160 -6.53 4.11 3.22
C ASP A 160 -5.02 4.05 3.42
N THR A 161 -4.34 3.27 2.61
CA THR A 161 -2.88 3.17 2.63
C THR A 161 -2.33 3.20 1.21
N SER A 162 -1.12 3.75 1.04
CA SER A 162 -0.42 3.67 -0.24
C SER A 162 0.03 2.25 -0.52
N ILE A 163 0.24 1.93 -1.80
CA ILE A 163 0.72 0.62 -2.20
C ILE A 163 2.13 0.34 -1.67
N GLU A 164 2.99 1.36 -1.55
CA GLU A 164 4.34 1.24 -0.97
C GLU A 164 4.28 0.87 0.50
N ASN A 165 3.42 1.55 1.27
CA ASN A 165 3.28 1.26 2.69
C ASN A 165 2.68 -0.14 2.90
N LEU A 166 1.64 -0.51 2.14
CA LEU A 166 1.09 -1.86 2.19
C LEU A 166 2.15 -2.92 1.87
N TYR A 167 2.91 -2.73 0.79
CA TYR A 167 3.99 -3.64 0.41
C TYR A 167 5.01 -3.82 1.53
N MET A 168 5.47 -2.72 2.12
CA MET A 168 6.45 -2.77 3.20
C MET A 168 5.88 -3.42 4.48
N LYS A 169 4.62 -3.12 4.83
CA LYS A 169 3.97 -3.77 5.97
C LYS A 169 3.78 -5.27 5.72
N VAL A 170 3.43 -5.72 4.52
CA VAL A 170 3.37 -7.17 4.21
C VAL A 170 4.76 -7.80 4.37
N CYS A 171 5.80 -7.19 3.83
CA CYS A 171 7.18 -7.68 3.97
C CYS A 171 7.63 -7.80 5.43
N LEU A 172 7.30 -6.82 6.27
CA LEU A 172 7.65 -6.85 7.70
C LEU A 172 6.75 -7.83 8.48
N GLY A 173 5.45 -7.79 8.21
CA GLY A 173 4.43 -8.56 8.92
C GLY A 173 4.59 -10.06 8.74
N LEU A 174 4.96 -10.53 7.54
CA LEU A 174 5.16 -11.96 7.26
C LEU A 174 6.25 -12.62 8.13
N SER A 175 7.19 -11.85 8.66
CA SER A 175 8.21 -12.37 9.61
C SER A 175 7.65 -12.73 10.98
N LYS A 176 6.45 -12.25 11.32
CA LYS A 176 5.93 -12.28 12.69
C LYS A 176 4.49 -12.79 12.79
N PHE A 177 3.63 -12.41 11.85
CA PHE A 177 2.20 -12.66 11.89
C PHE A 177 1.75 -13.60 10.78
N LYS A 178 0.63 -14.28 11.00
CA LYS A 178 -0.02 -15.16 10.02
C LYS A 178 -1.53 -15.02 10.11
N GLY A 179 -2.23 -15.31 9.01
CA GLY A 179 -3.70 -15.31 8.97
C GLY A 179 -4.29 -13.98 9.45
N GLU A 180 -5.28 -14.06 10.33
CA GLU A 180 -6.00 -12.89 10.86
C GLU A 180 -5.09 -11.88 11.59
N GLU A 181 -4.07 -12.34 12.33
CA GLU A 181 -3.13 -11.44 13.02
C GLU A 181 -2.35 -10.56 12.04
N LEU A 182 -2.01 -11.11 10.86
CA LEU A 182 -1.36 -10.34 9.81
C LEU A 182 -2.32 -9.27 9.27
N VAL A 183 -3.58 -9.63 9.02
CA VAL A 183 -4.60 -8.70 8.53
C VAL A 183 -4.86 -7.58 9.55
N GLU A 184 -4.91 -7.89 10.85
CA GLU A 184 -5.04 -6.89 11.92
C GLU A 184 -3.85 -5.93 11.95
N TYR A 185 -2.63 -6.48 11.88
CA TYR A 185 -1.41 -5.67 11.80
C TYR A 185 -1.40 -4.72 10.59
N LEU A 186 -1.77 -5.22 9.40
CA LEU A 186 -1.84 -4.41 8.19
C LEU A 186 -2.86 -3.27 8.33
N ASN A 187 -3.97 -3.51 9.05
CA ASN A 187 -5.01 -2.52 9.29
C ASN A 187 -4.71 -1.51 10.41
N THR A 188 -3.76 -1.80 11.29
CA THR A 188 -3.39 -0.91 12.40
C THR A 188 -2.65 0.33 11.88
N ASP A 189 -3.02 1.53 12.34
CA ASP A 189 -2.26 2.76 12.09
C ASP A 189 -1.11 2.90 13.10
N ILE A 190 0.10 2.51 12.71
CA ILE A 190 1.29 2.44 13.58
C ILE A 190 2.00 3.78 13.67
N PHE A 191 2.10 4.50 12.57
CA PHE A 191 2.81 5.77 12.43
C PHE A 191 2.19 6.65 11.35
N PHE A 192 0.87 6.89 11.44
CA PHE A 192 0.12 7.80 10.58
C PHE A 192 0.03 7.37 9.11
N GLU A 193 0.35 6.12 8.78
CA GLU A 193 0.28 5.61 7.42
C GLU A 193 -1.15 5.55 6.86
N LYS A 194 -2.18 5.58 7.74
CA LYS A 194 -3.59 5.51 7.33
C LYS A 194 -4.28 6.87 7.35
N PHE A 195 -5.14 7.12 6.36
CA PHE A 195 -6.01 8.31 6.30
C PHE A 195 -7.46 7.96 6.58
N LYS A 196 -7.98 8.38 7.73
CA LYS A 196 -9.42 8.32 8.02
C LYS A 196 -10.18 9.47 7.37
#